data_AF-A0A7Z9W8D4-F1
#
_entry.id   AF-A0A7Z9W8D4-F1
#
_cell.length_a   1.000
_cell.length_b   1.000
_cell.length_c   1.000
_cell.angle_alpha   90.00
_cell.angle_beta   90.00
_cell.angle_gamma   90.00
#
_symmetry.space_group_name_H-M   'P 1'
#
loop_
_entity.id
_entity.type
_entity.pdbx_description
1 polymer ?
#
loop_
_entity_poly.entity_id
_entity_poly.type
_entity_poly.pdbx_seq_one_letter_code
_entity_poly.pdbx_strand_id
1 'polypeptide(L)'
;MPADLDTLQKKPSLTMVGLMTGTSMDGLDICVAEVDLKEESAQFNVLGTGSVSYSDKMRADVETCLEGDSDVISQTHVSLGRFMAVETEKFLRANELIII
;
A
#
# COMPACT_ATOMS: atom_id res chain seq x y z
N MET A 1 -2.87 -19.86 -5.05
CA MET A 1 -2.78 -20.63 -3.81
C MET A 1 -2.89 -19.63 -2.66
N PRO A 2 -3.85 -19.77 -1.73
CA PRO A 2 -3.87 -18.90 -0.57
C PRO A 2 -2.64 -19.22 0.28
N ALA A 3 -1.93 -18.18 0.74
CA ALA A 3 -0.80 -18.36 1.66
C ALA A 3 -1.34 -18.98 2.96
N ASP A 4 -0.88 -20.19 3.26
CA ASP A 4 -1.26 -20.91 4.49
C ASP A 4 -0.55 -20.24 5.68
N LEU A 5 -1.29 -19.96 6.74
CA LEU A 5 -0.81 -19.22 7.92
C LEU A 5 0.36 -19.94 8.60
N ASP A 6 0.37 -21.28 8.50
CA ASP A 6 1.45 -22.14 9.00
C ASP A 6 2.76 -21.97 8.22
N THR A 7 2.70 -21.53 6.95
CA THR A 7 3.89 -21.20 6.14
C THR A 7 4.52 -19.88 6.54
N LEU A 8 3.70 -18.92 6.99
CA LEU A 8 4.16 -17.60 7.43
C LEU A 8 4.86 -17.69 8.79
N GLN A 9 4.37 -18.55 9.70
CA GLN A 9 5.02 -18.78 11.00
C GLN A 9 6.44 -19.39 10.89
N LYS A 10 6.75 -20.07 9.79
CA LYS A 10 8.06 -20.69 9.56
C LYS A 10 9.04 -19.78 8.81
N LYS A 11 8.59 -18.63 8.28
CA LYS A 11 9.46 -17.66 7.62
C LYS A 11 10.08 -16.74 8.69
N PRO A 12 11.42 -16.73 8.83
CA PRO A 12 12.10 -15.88 9.79
C PRO A 12 11.91 -14.38 9.52
N SER A 13 11.69 -13.99 8.26
CA SER A 13 11.44 -12.62 7.84
C SER A 13 10.39 -12.57 6.73
N LEU A 14 9.60 -11.50 6.73
CA LEU A 14 8.56 -11.21 5.75
C LEU A 14 8.86 -9.89 5.06
N THR A 15 8.96 -9.89 3.73
CA THR A 15 8.98 -8.66 2.95
C THR A 15 7.54 -8.16 2.77
N MET A 16 7.25 -6.97 3.27
CA MET A 16 5.93 -6.34 3.25
C MET A 16 5.96 -5.03 2.50
N VAL A 17 4.84 -4.68 1.86
CA VAL A 17 4.59 -3.34 1.33
C VAL A 17 3.55 -2.66 2.18
N GLY A 18 3.93 -1.57 2.82
CA GLY A 18 3.03 -0.63 3.47
C GLY A 18 2.59 0.44 2.49
N LEU A 19 1.27 0.64 2.38
CA LEU A 19 0.64 1.71 1.60
C LEU A 19 -0.15 2.59 2.56
N MET A 20 0.06 3.90 2.51
CA MET A 20 -0.64 4.85 3.36
C MET A 20 -1.04 6.11 2.59
N THR A 21 -2.23 6.60 2.86
CA THR A 21 -2.74 7.86 2.31
C THR A 21 -3.22 8.71 3.48
N GLY A 22 -2.57 9.85 3.73
CA GLY A 22 -2.97 10.76 4.79
C GLY A 22 -4.33 11.40 4.54
N THR A 23 -4.98 11.88 5.60
CA THR A 23 -6.22 12.67 5.49
C THR A 23 -6.01 14.04 4.85
N SER A 24 -4.75 14.47 4.67
CA SER A 24 -4.40 15.65 3.88
C SER A 24 -4.58 15.44 2.37
N MET A 25 -4.79 14.20 1.90
CA MET A 25 -5.00 13.86 0.48
C MET A 25 -3.85 14.29 -0.44
N ASP A 26 -2.64 14.35 0.11
CA ASP A 26 -1.47 14.82 -0.64
C ASP A 26 -0.95 13.76 -1.62
N GLY A 27 -1.14 12.48 -1.30
CA GLY A 27 -0.61 11.38 -2.09
C GLY A 27 -0.74 10.01 -1.45
N LEU A 28 -0.03 9.07 -2.06
CA LEU A 28 0.21 7.71 -1.60
C LEU A 28 1.67 7.57 -1.20
N ASP A 29 1.90 7.24 0.06
CA ASP A 29 3.21 6.83 0.55
C ASP A 29 3.34 5.31 0.45
N ILE A 30 4.49 4.87 -0.04
CA ILE A 30 4.85 3.47 -0.27
C ILE A 30 6.11 3.18 0.54
N CYS A 31 6.09 2.11 1.33
CA CYS A 31 7.23 1.62 2.08
C CYS A 31 7.36 0.12 1.87
N VAL A 32 8.57 -0.36 1.57
CA VAL A 32 8.87 -1.78 1.51
C VAL A 32 9.86 -2.08 2.62
N ALA A 33 9.53 -3.06 3.47
CA ALA A 33 10.36 -3.44 4.58
C ALA A 33 10.39 -4.95 4.75
N GLU A 34 11.55 -5.47 5.14
CA GLU A 34 11.65 -6.80 5.73
C GLU A 34 11.35 -6.69 7.21
N VAL A 35 10.42 -7.50 7.69
CA VAL A 35 10.02 -7.57 9.09
C VAL A 35 10.37 -8.96 9.62
N ASP A 36 11.28 -9.01 10.59
CA ASP A 36 11.61 -10.21 11.35
C ASP A 36 10.76 -10.22 12.63
N LEU A 37 9.96 -11.28 12.78
CA LEU A 37 9.02 -11.46 13.89
C LEU A 37 9.54 -12.42 14.97
N LYS A 38 10.87 -12.69 15.01
CA LYS A 38 11.47 -13.53 16.06
C LYS A 38 11.50 -12.80 17.41
N GLU A 39 11.37 -13.58 18.48
CA GLU A 39 11.53 -13.17 19.88
C GLU A 39 10.48 -12.18 20.43
N GLU A 40 10.80 -11.48 21.52
CA GLU A 40 9.92 -10.52 22.22
C GLU A 40 9.79 -9.16 21.51
N SER A 41 10.47 -8.95 20.38
CA SER A 41 10.48 -7.67 19.66
C SER A 41 10.56 -7.85 18.15
N ALA A 42 9.73 -7.12 17.39
CA ALA A 42 9.84 -7.07 15.94
C ALA A 42 11.04 -6.21 15.50
N GLN A 43 11.88 -6.76 14.62
CA GLN A 43 12.92 -5.99 13.94
C GLN A 43 12.48 -5.73 12.50
N PHE A 44 12.84 -4.56 11.96
CA PHE A 44 12.54 -4.23 10.57
C PHE A 44 13.73 -3.60 9.86
N ASN A 45 13.84 -3.89 8.58
CA ASN A 45 14.81 -3.30 7.67
C ASN A 45 14.06 -2.68 6.49
N VAL A 46 14.13 -1.35 6.35
CA VAL A 46 13.47 -0.63 5.26
C VAL A 46 14.28 -0.83 3.97
N LEU A 47 13.67 -1.45 2.98
CA LEU A 47 14.27 -1.71 1.66
C LEU A 47 14.08 -0.54 0.70
N GLY A 48 12.98 0.20 0.82
CA GLY A 48 12.70 1.34 -0.04
C GLY A 48 11.47 2.12 0.41
N THR A 49 11.48 3.43 0.13
CA THR A 49 10.35 4.32 0.35
C THR A 49 10.10 5.16 -0.88
N GLY A 50 8.85 5.56 -1.07
CA GLY A 50 8.42 6.44 -2.15
C GLY A 50 7.15 7.17 -1.78
N SER A 51 6.88 8.24 -2.51
CA SER A 51 5.63 8.99 -2.39
C SER A 51 5.16 9.38 -3.78
N VAL A 52 3.87 9.22 -4.05
CA VAL A 52 3.23 9.56 -5.32
C VAL A 52 2.10 10.53 -5.04
N SER A 53 2.21 11.75 -5.58
CA SER A 53 1.19 12.77 -5.40
C SER A 53 -0.12 12.38 -6.07
N TYR A 54 -1.23 12.72 -5.42
CA TYR A 54 -2.54 12.62 -6.05
C TYR A 54 -2.68 13.66 -7.16
N SER A 55 -3.40 13.26 -8.21
CA SER A 55 -3.89 14.23 -9.19
C SER A 55 -5.02 15.08 -8.59
N ASP A 56 -5.20 16.29 -9.11
CA ASP A 56 -6.29 17.18 -8.67
C ASP A 56 -7.67 16.52 -8.82
N LYS A 57 -7.84 15.72 -9.88
CA LYS A 57 -9.04 14.91 -10.06
C LYS A 57 -9.25 13.91 -8.93
N MET A 58 -8.21 13.20 -8.52
CA MET A 58 -8.32 12.19 -7.47
C MET A 58 -8.66 12.83 -6.13
N ARG A 59 -8.08 14.00 -5.82
CA ARG A 59 -8.45 14.78 -4.64
C ARG A 59 -9.93 15.16 -4.67
N ALA A 60 -10.40 15.73 -5.79
CA ALA A 60 -11.80 16.10 -5.96
C ALA A 60 -12.75 14.89 -5.86
N ASP A 61 -12.38 13.74 -6.42
CA ASP A 61 -13.19 12.51 -6.37
C ASP A 61 -13.32 12.00 -4.92
N VAL A 62 -12.26 12.11 -4.10
CA VAL A 62 -12.29 11.75 -2.67
C VAL A 62 -13.08 12.77 -1.87
N GLU A 63 -12.94 14.07 -2.13
CA GLU A 63 -13.73 15.12 -1.48
C GLU A 63 -15.23 14.95 -1.76
N THR A 64 -15.60 14.60 -2.99
CA THR A 64 -16.99 14.38 -3.39
C THR A 64 -17.62 13.22 -2.61
N CYS A 65 -16.85 12.23 -2.16
CA CYS A 65 -17.35 11.14 -1.33
C CYS A 65 -17.86 11.58 0.05
N LEU A 66 -17.46 12.76 0.54
CA LEU A 66 -17.94 13.28 1.84
C LEU A 66 -19.44 13.60 1.81
N GLU A 67 -19.96 13.96 0.63
CA GLU A 67 -21.37 14.31 0.42
C GLU A 67 -22.07 13.39 -0.61
N GLY A 68 -21.31 12.46 -1.20
CA GLY A 68 -21.74 11.56 -2.27
C GLY A 68 -22.59 10.38 -1.77
N ASP A 69 -23.32 9.78 -2.71
CA ASP A 69 -24.08 8.56 -2.46
C ASP A 69 -23.22 7.29 -2.54
N SER A 70 -23.85 6.12 -2.36
CA SER A 70 -23.18 4.83 -2.40
C SER A 70 -22.48 4.54 -3.73
N ASP A 71 -22.99 5.08 -4.83
CA ASP A 71 -22.45 4.83 -6.16
C ASP A 71 -21.17 5.64 -6.37
N VAL A 72 -21.15 6.90 -5.93
CA VAL A 72 -19.95 7.74 -5.91
C VAL A 72 -18.86 7.11 -5.04
N ILE A 73 -19.20 6.71 -3.81
CA ILE A 73 -18.25 6.08 -2.88
C ILE A 73 -17.67 4.79 -3.48
N SER A 74 -18.52 3.94 -4.08
CA SER A 74 -18.09 2.67 -4.68
C SER A 74 -17.16 2.88 -5.88
N GLN A 75 -17.46 3.86 -6.73
CA GLN A 75 -16.63 4.19 -7.88
C GLN A 75 -15.26 4.75 -7.46
N THR A 76 -15.24 5.64 -6.46
CA THR A 76 -13.99 6.18 -5.92
C THR A 76 -13.17 5.09 -5.22
N HIS A 77 -13.81 4.18 -4.47
CA HIS A 77 -13.13 3.04 -3.85
C HIS A 77 -12.38 2.18 -4.87
N VAL A 78 -13.04 1.80 -5.97
CA VAL A 78 -12.42 1.00 -7.04
C VAL A 78 -11.29 1.78 -7.72
N SER A 79 -11.51 3.05 -8.01
CA SER A 79 -10.54 3.90 -8.70
C SER A 79 -9.27 4.10 -7.87
N LEU A 80 -9.43 4.35 -6.56
CA LEU A 80 -8.32 4.53 -5.64
C LEU A 80 -7.54 3.24 -5.44
N GLY A 81 -8.23 2.10 -5.28
CA GLY A 81 -7.56 0.79 -5.18
C GLY A 81 -6.76 0.43 -6.44
N ARG A 82 -7.27 0.75 -7.63
CA ARG A 82 -6.53 0.57 -8.89
C ARG A 82 -5.29 1.46 -8.96
N PHE A 83 -5.42 2.73 -8.56
CA PHE A 83 -4.28 3.64 -8.49
C PHE A 83 -3.19 3.09 -7.56
N MET A 84 -3.55 2.68 -6.34
CA MET A 84 -2.61 2.10 -5.38
C MET A 84 -1.89 0.87 -5.96
N ALA A 85 -2.63 -0.05 -6.60
CA ALA A 85 -2.04 -1.24 -7.21
C ALA A 85 -1.03 -0.90 -8.32
N VAL A 86 -1.39 0.02 -9.22
CA VAL A 86 -0.55 0.43 -10.35
C VAL A 86 0.72 1.14 -9.86
N GLU A 87 0.59 2.09 -8.94
CA GLU A 87 1.76 2.84 -8.43
C GLU A 87 2.66 1.96 -7.57
N THR A 88 2.09 1.01 -6.81
CA THR A 88 2.87 0.00 -6.10
C THR A 88 3.67 -0.86 -7.08
N GLU A 89 3.03 -1.40 -8.13
CA GLU A 89 3.73 -2.21 -9.13
C GLU A 89 4.88 -1.43 -9.80
N LYS A 90 4.64 -0.17 -10.19
CA LYS A 90 5.66 0.71 -10.75
C LYS A 90 6.82 0.92 -9.78
N PHE A 91 6.52 1.23 -8.52
CA PHE A 91 7.53 1.45 -7.49
C PHE A 91 8.41 0.20 -7.28
N LEU A 92 7.79 -0.98 -7.17
CA LEU A 92 8.51 -2.23 -6.99
C LEU A 92 9.42 -2.54 -8.17
N ARG A 93 8.93 -2.38 -9.40
CA ARG A 93 9.74 -2.58 -10.62
C ARG A 93 10.90 -1.61 -10.72
N ALA A 94 10.68 -0.33 -10.41
CA ALA A 94 11.71 0.70 -10.49
C ALA A 94 12.85 0.50 -9.48
N ASN A 95 12.56 -0.13 -8.34
CA ASN A 95 13.54 -0.42 -7.29
C ASN A 95 14.03 -1.88 -7.30
N GLU A 96 13.66 -2.67 -8.32
CA GLU A 96 14.01 -4.09 -8.45
C GLU A 96 13.61 -4.94 -7.22
N LEU A 97 12.55 -4.52 -6.53
CA LEU A 97 12.05 -5.17 -5.32
C LEU A 97 11.08 -6.29 -5.70
N ILE A 98 11.36 -7.51 -5.23
CA ILE A 98 10.52 -8.69 -5.45
C ILE A 98 9.84 -9.05 -4.13
N ILE A 99 8.50 -9.13 -4.14
CA ILE A 99 7.70 -9.61 -3.01
C ILE A 99 6.98 -10.89 -3.45
N ILE A 100 7.13 -11.97 -2.68
CA ILE A 100 6.63 -13.32 -2.97
C ILE A 100 5.77 -13.85 -1.82
#